data_AF-A0A8J2HH47-F1
#
_entry.id   AF-A0A8J2HH47-F1
#
_cell.length_a   1.000
_cell.length_b   1.000
_cell.length_c   1.000
_cell.angle_alpha   90.00
_cell.angle_beta   90.00
_cell.angle_gamma   90.00
#
_symmetry.space_group_name_H-M   'P 1'
#
loop_
_entity.id
_entity.type
_entity.pdbx_description
1 polymer ?
#
loop_
_entity_poly.entity_id
_entity_poly.type
_entity_poly.pdbx_seq_one_letter_code
_entity_poly.pdbx_strand_id
1 'polypeptide(L)'
;MSRCPRFSLTFYSLFFIFDPLRRRLEMKLAAAQEAAQRDPGYASQYRRRQQRSAGLSGLGDWASFGGEDNCIRKHTRFIIEWPPFEYAVLLTIIANCVVLALEEHLPKHDKTILAQKLESTEIYFLGIFCVEASLKILALGFVLHRGSYLRNIWNIMDFFVVVTGSPGGAQVYHQSHGTVATDWFAGTLRYRDICHHRARVLFGYFAQNEGDLPSPCNTDYKPDAPAGSHVCDANVSVCRDNWDGPNSGITSFDNIGFAMLTVFQCITMEGWTAILYWTNDALGSYFNWVYFIPLIVLGSFFMLNLVLGVLSGEFSNERTRVERRTAYRKARTKKLFTTAFNSYLKWITQAESLLRKEKKWKIGSRF
;
A
#
# COMPACT_ATOMS: atom_id res chain seq x y z
N MET A 1 -18.20 -31.54 2.08
CA MET A 1 -16.91 -32.08 1.58
C MET A 1 -16.55 -31.37 0.28
N SER A 2 -15.84 -30.25 0.38
CA SER A 2 -15.14 -29.56 -0.70
C SER A 2 -14.03 -28.75 -0.01
N ARG A 3 -12.79 -29.23 -0.17
CA ARG A 3 -11.62 -28.72 0.55
C ARG A 3 -11.29 -27.30 0.08
N CYS A 4 -11.28 -26.35 1.01
CA CYS A 4 -10.75 -25.01 0.79
C CYS A 4 -9.21 -25.08 0.70
N PRO A 5 -8.55 -24.55 -0.34
CA PRO A 5 -7.10 -24.54 -0.38
C PRO A 5 -6.56 -23.50 0.60
N ARG A 6 -5.68 -23.94 1.51
CA ARG A 6 -4.87 -23.07 2.37
C ARG A 6 -4.08 -22.09 1.50
N PHE A 7 -4.46 -20.82 1.51
CA PHE A 7 -3.66 -19.78 0.88
C PHE A 7 -2.54 -19.33 1.81
N SER A 8 -1.34 -19.44 1.27
CA SER A 8 -0.04 -19.27 1.91
C SER A 8 0.19 -17.86 2.43
N LEU A 9 0.63 -17.78 3.70
CA LEU A 9 1.18 -16.63 4.43
C LEU A 9 2.44 -15.99 3.80
N THR A 10 2.84 -16.36 2.59
CA THR A 10 4.13 -15.97 1.99
C THR A 10 4.19 -14.56 1.39
N PHE A 11 3.05 -13.87 1.19
CA PHE A 11 3.04 -12.56 0.52
C PHE A 11 3.16 -11.36 1.47
N TYR A 12 2.76 -11.50 2.74
CA TYR A 12 2.98 -10.44 3.74
C TYR A 12 4.46 -10.21 4.04
N SER A 13 5.29 -11.24 3.87
CA SER A 13 6.74 -11.18 4.10
C SER A 13 7.50 -10.37 3.06
N LEU A 14 7.00 -10.27 1.81
CA LEU A 14 7.66 -9.51 0.75
C LEU A 14 7.41 -8.00 0.89
N PHE A 15 6.27 -7.58 1.43
CA PHE A 15 5.96 -6.16 1.65
C PHE A 15 6.89 -5.50 2.69
N PHE A 16 7.33 -6.27 3.71
CA PHE A 16 8.34 -5.82 4.68
C PHE A 16 9.75 -5.70 4.08
N ILE A 17 10.04 -6.31 2.92
CA ILE A 17 11.34 -6.25 2.26
C ILE A 17 11.49 -5.00 1.35
N PHE A 18 10.38 -4.41 0.87
CA PHE A 18 10.41 -3.34 -0.14
C PHE A 18 10.37 -1.90 0.42
N ASP A 19 9.83 -1.66 1.62
CA ASP A 19 9.90 -0.34 2.29
C ASP A 19 11.36 0.12 2.61
N PRO A 20 12.28 -0.77 3.06
CA PRO A 20 13.69 -0.41 3.28
C PRO A 20 14.41 0.07 2.01
N LEU A 21 14.02 -0.41 0.82
CA LEU A 21 14.69 -0.12 -0.44
C LEU A 21 14.32 1.26 -1.00
N ARG A 22 13.05 1.67 -0.85
CA ARG A 22 12.59 3.04 -1.14
C ARG A 22 13.26 4.04 -0.21
N ARG A 23 13.31 3.74 1.10
CA ARG A 23 14.01 4.58 2.10
C ARG A 23 15.53 4.67 1.82
N ARG A 24 16.17 3.59 1.37
CA ARG A 24 17.60 3.59 0.96
C ARG A 24 17.86 4.43 -0.28
N LEU A 25 16.96 4.43 -1.27
CA LEU A 25 17.11 5.23 -2.48
C LEU A 25 16.94 6.73 -2.19
N GLU A 26 15.95 7.09 -1.37
CA GLU A 26 15.74 8.47 -0.92
C GLU A 26 16.88 8.98 -0.03
N MET A 27 17.44 8.13 0.84
CA MET A 27 18.64 8.49 1.62
C MET A 27 19.86 8.71 0.73
N LYS A 28 20.06 7.89 -0.32
CA LYS A 28 21.18 8.08 -1.27
C LYS A 28 21.01 9.36 -2.10
N LEU A 29 19.79 9.70 -2.51
CA LEU A 29 19.50 10.95 -3.21
C LEU A 29 19.68 12.18 -2.30
N ALA A 30 19.19 12.12 -1.06
CA ALA A 30 19.37 13.18 -0.08
C ALA A 30 20.84 13.39 0.28
N ALA A 31 21.61 12.31 0.52
CA ALA A 31 23.05 12.38 0.78
C ALA A 31 23.84 12.89 -0.44
N ALA A 32 23.45 12.53 -1.67
CA ALA A 32 24.06 13.06 -2.88
C ALA A 32 23.78 14.55 -3.09
N GLN A 33 22.57 15.01 -2.73
CA GLN A 33 22.20 16.44 -2.75
C GLN A 33 22.94 17.24 -1.68
N GLU A 34 23.12 16.65 -0.50
CA GLU A 34 23.84 17.27 0.63
C GLU A 34 25.36 17.35 0.34
N ALA A 35 25.94 16.32 -0.29
CA ALA A 35 27.33 16.33 -0.77
C ALA A 35 27.55 17.38 -1.89
N ALA A 36 26.58 17.57 -2.78
CA ALA A 36 26.63 18.60 -3.82
C ALA A 36 26.51 20.03 -3.27
N GLN A 37 25.98 20.21 -2.05
CA GLN A 37 25.89 21.52 -1.39
C GLN A 37 27.12 21.87 -0.55
N ARG A 38 27.95 20.88 -0.19
CA ARG A 38 29.14 21.09 0.65
C ARG A 38 30.34 21.60 -0.14
N ASP A 39 30.45 21.26 -1.42
CA ASP A 39 31.50 21.75 -2.33
C ASP A 39 30.95 22.16 -3.70
N PRO A 40 31.08 23.43 -4.12
CA PRO A 40 30.62 23.89 -5.44
C PRO A 40 31.35 23.21 -6.63
N GLY A 41 32.50 22.57 -6.39
CA GLY A 41 33.22 21.77 -7.39
C GLY A 41 32.61 20.39 -7.69
N TYR A 42 31.89 19.80 -6.72
CA TYR A 42 31.34 18.45 -6.82
C TYR A 42 30.26 18.32 -7.91
N ALA A 43 29.41 19.34 -8.06
CA ALA A 43 28.39 19.40 -9.11
C ALA A 43 29.01 19.36 -10.53
N SER A 44 30.16 19.99 -10.73
CA SER A 44 30.88 19.98 -12.02
C SER A 44 31.56 18.63 -12.31
N GLN A 45 32.04 17.94 -11.26
CA GLN A 45 32.64 16.60 -11.35
C GLN A 45 31.59 15.52 -11.61
N TYR A 46 30.42 15.62 -10.98
CA TYR A 46 29.29 14.72 -11.21
C TYR A 46 28.75 14.86 -12.64
N ARG A 47 28.60 16.10 -13.13
CA ARG A 47 28.21 16.39 -14.52
C ARG A 47 29.21 15.79 -15.53
N ARG A 48 30.52 15.88 -15.25
CA ARG A 48 31.59 15.25 -16.06
C ARG A 48 31.59 13.71 -16.01
N ARG A 49 31.26 13.09 -14.87
CA ARG A 49 31.10 11.62 -14.75
C ARG A 49 29.87 11.10 -15.49
N GLN A 50 28.80 11.88 -15.53
CA GLN A 50 27.60 11.59 -16.33
C GLN A 50 27.91 11.64 -17.83
N GLN A 51 28.66 12.66 -18.28
CA GLN A 51 29.11 12.76 -19.68
C GLN A 51 30.09 11.66 -20.09
N ARG A 52 31.02 11.24 -19.21
CA ARG A 52 31.91 10.08 -19.47
C ARG A 52 31.16 8.74 -19.54
N SER A 53 30.05 8.59 -18.81
CA SER A 53 29.21 7.38 -18.89
C SER A 53 28.33 7.35 -20.15
N ALA A 54 28.05 8.52 -20.75
CA ALA A 54 27.39 8.63 -22.04
C ALA A 54 28.34 8.42 -23.24
N GLY A 55 29.65 8.49 -23.03
CA GLY A 55 30.66 8.17 -24.05
C GLY A 55 31.04 6.69 -24.14
N LEU A 56 30.58 5.86 -23.18
CA LEU A 56 30.85 4.42 -23.11
C LEU A 56 29.67 3.56 -23.58
N SER A 57 28.63 4.17 -24.16
CA SER A 57 27.49 3.49 -24.79
C SER A 57 27.78 3.06 -26.25
N GLY A 58 28.85 3.54 -26.87
CA GLY A 58 29.21 3.23 -28.27
C GLY A 58 29.90 1.88 -28.51
N LEU A 59 29.83 0.94 -27.57
CA LEU A 59 30.40 -0.41 -27.74
C LEU A 59 29.35 -1.54 -27.64
N GLY A 60 28.06 -1.19 -27.49
CA GLY A 60 26.95 -2.15 -27.35
C GLY A 60 26.03 -2.25 -28.57
N ASP A 61 26.40 -1.63 -29.69
CA ASP A 61 25.52 -1.36 -30.85
C ASP A 61 25.24 -2.56 -31.77
N TRP A 62 25.76 -3.76 -31.48
CA TRP A 62 25.63 -4.91 -32.39
C TRP A 62 24.56 -5.94 -32.00
N ALA A 63 23.91 -5.79 -30.82
CA ALA A 63 23.04 -6.85 -30.26
C ALA A 63 21.56 -6.48 -30.12
N SER A 64 21.10 -5.34 -30.64
CA SER A 64 19.68 -4.98 -30.60
C SER A 64 19.18 -4.56 -31.98
N PHE A 65 18.18 -5.29 -32.48
CA PHE A 65 17.37 -4.88 -33.62
C PHE A 65 16.96 -3.40 -33.50
N GLY A 66 17.42 -2.58 -34.45
CA GLY A 66 16.96 -1.22 -34.68
C GLY A 66 17.75 -0.13 -33.95
N GLY A 67 18.71 0.46 -34.67
CA GLY A 67 19.59 1.54 -34.22
C GLY A 67 18.88 2.79 -33.71
N GLU A 68 19.68 3.71 -33.15
CA GLU A 68 19.17 4.80 -32.32
C GLU A 68 18.25 5.82 -33.03
N ASP A 69 18.16 5.74 -34.36
CA ASP A 69 17.53 6.73 -35.27
C ASP A 69 16.27 6.24 -36.00
N ASN A 70 15.59 5.20 -35.51
CA ASN A 70 14.34 4.77 -36.14
C ASN A 70 13.22 5.80 -35.92
N CYS A 71 12.68 6.37 -37.02
CA CYS A 71 11.54 7.30 -37.00
C CYS A 71 10.36 6.79 -36.16
N ILE A 72 10.13 5.47 -36.18
CA ILE A 72 9.10 4.78 -35.41
C ILE A 72 9.33 5.00 -33.91
N ARG A 73 10.55 4.74 -33.40
CA ARG A 73 10.89 4.90 -31.98
C ARG A 73 10.79 6.36 -31.53
N LYS A 74 11.18 7.30 -32.40
CA LYS A 74 11.05 8.74 -32.13
C LYS A 74 9.59 9.19 -32.06
N HIS A 75 8.75 8.70 -32.96
CA HIS A 75 7.32 8.99 -32.98
C HIS A 75 6.59 8.34 -31.81
N THR A 76 6.87 7.08 -31.47
CA THR A 76 6.29 6.40 -30.31
C THR A 76 6.70 7.07 -29.00
N ARG A 77 7.96 7.50 -28.87
CA ARG A 77 8.41 8.26 -27.69
C ARG A 77 7.69 9.59 -27.55
N PHE A 78 7.49 10.30 -28.65
CA PHE A 78 6.70 11.53 -28.66
C PHE A 78 5.26 11.26 -28.23
N ILE A 79 4.62 10.18 -28.71
CA ILE A 79 3.25 9.81 -28.33
C ILE A 79 3.12 9.50 -26.83
N ILE A 80 4.09 8.83 -26.20
CA ILE A 80 4.02 8.47 -24.77
C ILE A 80 4.33 9.66 -23.86
N GLU A 81 5.24 10.54 -24.27
CA GLU A 81 5.58 11.76 -23.50
C GLU A 81 4.48 12.84 -23.61
N TRP A 82 3.43 12.61 -24.41
CA TRP A 82 2.32 13.54 -24.53
C TRP A 82 1.45 13.57 -23.28
N PRO A 83 1.25 14.73 -22.63
CA PRO A 83 0.40 14.84 -21.44
C PRO A 83 -1.04 14.33 -21.63
N PRO A 84 -1.71 14.56 -22.79
CA PRO A 84 -3.04 14.00 -23.04
C PRO A 84 -3.09 12.47 -23.05
N PHE A 85 -2.00 11.81 -23.44
CA PHE A 85 -1.92 10.35 -23.46
C PHE A 85 -1.97 9.78 -22.04
N GLU A 86 -1.25 10.39 -21.10
CA GLU A 86 -1.32 10.03 -19.68
C GLU A 86 -2.73 10.22 -19.10
N TYR A 87 -3.40 11.33 -19.44
CA TYR A 87 -4.79 11.56 -19.02
C TYR A 87 -5.78 10.56 -19.63
N ALA A 88 -5.57 10.12 -20.88
CA ALA A 88 -6.41 9.13 -21.52
C ALA A 88 -6.30 7.74 -20.86
N VAL A 89 -5.08 7.32 -20.52
CA VAL A 89 -4.84 6.06 -19.76
C VAL A 89 -5.50 6.16 -18.38
N LEU A 90 -5.30 7.27 -17.67
CA LEU A 90 -5.89 7.48 -16.35
C LEU A 90 -7.43 7.45 -16.40
N LEU A 91 -8.04 8.09 -17.39
CA LEU A 91 -9.49 8.07 -17.59
C LEU A 91 -9.99 6.65 -17.87
N THR A 92 -9.24 5.86 -18.63
CA THR A 92 -9.57 4.46 -18.92
C THR A 92 -9.54 3.60 -17.65
N ILE A 93 -8.54 3.80 -16.78
CA ILE A 93 -8.45 3.13 -15.48
C ILE A 93 -9.65 3.50 -14.61
N ILE A 94 -9.99 4.79 -14.53
CA ILE A 94 -11.14 5.27 -13.75
C ILE A 94 -12.45 4.69 -14.29
N ALA A 95 -12.65 4.69 -15.60
CA ALA A 95 -13.84 4.10 -16.23
C ALA A 95 -13.95 2.60 -15.94
N ASN A 96 -12.84 1.86 -16.00
CA ASN A 96 -12.80 0.44 -15.61
C ASN A 96 -13.16 0.24 -14.13
N CYS A 97 -12.68 1.10 -13.23
CA CYS A 97 -13.04 1.05 -11.81
C CYS A 97 -14.53 1.34 -11.56
N VAL A 98 -15.12 2.28 -12.30
CA VAL A 98 -16.55 2.58 -12.21
C VAL A 98 -17.38 1.39 -12.71
N VAL A 99 -16.97 0.76 -13.82
CA VAL A 99 -17.63 -0.45 -14.33
C VAL A 99 -17.59 -1.57 -13.30
N LEU A 100 -16.44 -1.86 -12.70
CA LEU A 100 -16.30 -2.87 -11.64
C LEU A 100 -17.11 -2.52 -10.37
N ALA A 101 -17.26 -1.24 -10.04
CA ALA A 101 -18.07 -0.81 -8.90
C ALA A 101 -19.57 -0.95 -9.15
N LEU A 102 -19.99 -0.92 -10.42
CA LEU A 102 -21.39 -1.13 -10.85
C LEU A 102 -21.73 -2.61 -11.05
N GLU A 103 -20.74 -3.51 -10.98
CA GLU A 103 -20.99 -4.95 -10.99
C GLU A 103 -21.61 -5.40 -9.67
N GLU A 104 -22.91 -5.66 -9.70
CA GLU A 104 -23.62 -6.30 -8.60
C GLU A 104 -23.39 -7.82 -8.65
N HIS A 105 -22.88 -8.39 -7.56
CA HIS A 105 -22.74 -9.82 -7.43
C HIS A 105 -24.07 -10.42 -6.96
N LEU A 106 -24.95 -10.76 -7.91
CA LEU A 106 -26.21 -11.39 -7.57
C LEU A 106 -25.98 -12.85 -7.10
N PRO A 107 -26.69 -13.32 -6.05
CA PRO A 107 -26.65 -14.71 -5.65
C PRO A 107 -27.26 -15.61 -6.75
N LYS A 108 -26.68 -16.81 -6.95
CA LYS A 108 -27.11 -17.89 -7.87
C LYS A 108 -26.84 -17.71 -9.37
N HIS A 109 -25.66 -17.26 -9.79
CA HIS A 109 -25.25 -17.23 -11.22
C HIS A 109 -26.22 -16.47 -12.17
N ASP A 110 -27.22 -15.77 -11.63
CA ASP A 110 -28.14 -14.94 -12.40
C ASP A 110 -27.41 -13.67 -12.81
N LYS A 111 -27.10 -13.55 -14.09
CA LYS A 111 -26.51 -12.34 -14.66
C LYS A 111 -27.63 -11.45 -15.19
N THR A 112 -27.71 -10.22 -14.70
CA THR A 112 -28.59 -9.21 -15.31
C THR A 112 -28.06 -8.84 -16.70
N ILE A 113 -28.92 -8.31 -17.57
CA ILE A 113 -28.51 -7.81 -18.89
C ILE A 113 -27.40 -6.75 -18.75
N LEU A 114 -27.43 -5.97 -17.67
CA LEU A 114 -26.39 -5.02 -17.30
C LEU A 114 -25.06 -5.77 -17.01
N ALA A 115 -25.06 -6.74 -16.09
CA ALA A 115 -23.86 -7.51 -15.76
C ALA A 115 -23.24 -8.20 -17.00
N GLN A 116 -24.06 -8.76 -17.89
CA GLN A 116 -23.58 -9.37 -19.13
C GLN A 116 -22.95 -8.36 -20.11
N LYS A 117 -23.44 -7.11 -20.13
CA LYS A 117 -22.85 -6.02 -20.92
C LYS A 117 -21.56 -5.50 -20.28
N LEU A 118 -21.46 -5.52 -18.95
CA LEU A 118 -20.27 -5.10 -18.23
C LEU A 118 -19.11 -6.08 -18.43
N GLU A 119 -19.36 -7.40 -18.39
CA GLU A 119 -18.35 -8.43 -18.73
C GLU A 119 -17.79 -8.26 -20.15
N SER A 120 -18.66 -7.96 -21.11
CA SER A 120 -18.22 -7.70 -22.49
C SER A 120 -17.36 -6.44 -22.60
N THR A 121 -17.41 -5.51 -21.64
CA THR A 121 -16.65 -4.26 -21.67
C THR A 121 -15.19 -4.48 -21.23
N GLU A 122 -14.92 -5.53 -20.44
CA GLU A 122 -13.58 -5.82 -19.91
C GLU A 122 -12.54 -6.13 -20.99
N ILE A 123 -12.93 -6.83 -22.05
CA ILE A 123 -12.05 -7.14 -23.18
C ILE A 123 -11.60 -5.88 -23.92
N TYR A 124 -12.46 -4.85 -23.98
CA TYR A 124 -12.12 -3.57 -24.60
C TYR A 124 -11.12 -2.80 -23.74
N PHE A 125 -11.29 -2.77 -22.42
CA PHE A 125 -10.33 -2.15 -21.50
C PHE A 125 -8.97 -2.85 -21.55
N LEU A 126 -8.95 -4.18 -21.56
CA LEU A 126 -7.72 -4.95 -21.71
C LEU A 126 -7.03 -4.66 -23.06
N GLY A 127 -7.79 -4.50 -24.13
CA GLY A 127 -7.26 -4.09 -25.44
C GLY A 127 -6.52 -2.75 -25.38
N ILE A 128 -7.09 -1.76 -24.67
CA ILE A 128 -6.47 -0.44 -24.51
C ILE A 128 -5.16 -0.53 -23.71
N PHE A 129 -5.14 -1.29 -22.61
CA PHE A 129 -3.90 -1.52 -21.82
C PHE A 129 -2.85 -2.31 -22.61
N CYS A 130 -3.26 -3.23 -23.47
CA CYS A 130 -2.35 -3.97 -24.34
C CYS A 130 -1.67 -3.04 -25.35
N VAL A 131 -2.41 -2.10 -25.94
CA VAL A 131 -1.86 -1.09 -26.85
C VAL A 131 -0.90 -0.16 -26.10
N GLU A 132 -1.27 0.30 -24.91
CA GLU A 132 -0.40 1.12 -24.06
C GLU A 132 0.92 0.41 -23.74
N ALA A 133 0.87 -0.83 -23.23
CA ALA A 133 2.04 -1.61 -22.91
C ALA A 133 2.93 -1.84 -24.15
N SER A 134 2.32 -2.12 -25.31
CA SER A 134 3.03 -2.30 -26.57
C SER A 134 3.75 -1.03 -27.02
N LEU A 135 3.09 0.13 -26.95
CA LEU A 135 3.69 1.43 -27.25
C LEU A 135 4.89 1.71 -26.32
N LYS A 136 4.72 1.49 -25.01
CA LYS A 136 5.80 1.68 -24.02
C LYS A 136 7.00 0.76 -24.25
N ILE A 137 6.77 -0.50 -24.62
CA ILE A 137 7.83 -1.46 -24.95
C ILE A 137 8.61 -1.01 -26.19
N LEU A 138 7.90 -0.55 -27.23
CA LEU A 138 8.51 -0.06 -28.47
C LEU A 138 9.33 1.23 -28.26
N ALA A 139 8.91 2.12 -27.36
CA ALA A 139 9.64 3.37 -27.09
C ALA A 139 10.84 3.22 -26.14
N LEU A 140 10.72 2.39 -25.09
CA LEU A 140 11.73 2.26 -24.03
C LEU A 140 12.70 1.10 -24.25
N GLY A 141 12.36 0.17 -25.14
CA GLY A 141 13.10 -1.08 -25.35
C GLY A 141 12.86 -2.10 -24.24
N PHE A 142 12.96 -3.39 -24.58
CA PHE A 142 12.53 -4.49 -23.72
C PHE A 142 13.37 -4.63 -22.44
N VAL A 143 14.69 -4.82 -22.53
CA VAL A 143 15.53 -5.22 -21.36
C VAL A 143 16.90 -4.52 -21.24
N LEU A 144 17.57 -4.12 -22.32
CA LEU A 144 19.04 -3.92 -22.27
C LEU A 144 19.56 -2.53 -21.83
N HIS A 145 18.72 -1.51 -21.62
CA HIS A 145 19.17 -0.14 -21.31
C HIS A 145 18.74 0.37 -19.91
N ARG A 146 19.44 1.40 -19.38
CA ARG A 146 19.20 2.00 -18.03
C ARG A 146 17.85 2.71 -17.84
N GLY A 147 16.98 2.69 -18.85
CA GLY A 147 15.58 3.17 -18.79
C GLY A 147 14.59 2.20 -19.42
N SER A 148 14.95 0.92 -19.56
CA SER A 148 14.10 -0.08 -20.21
C SER A 148 12.82 -0.39 -19.44
N TYR A 149 11.81 -0.83 -20.19
CA TYR A 149 10.44 -0.99 -19.72
C TYR A 149 10.34 -1.90 -18.48
N LEU A 150 10.97 -3.08 -18.50
CA LEU A 150 10.91 -4.06 -17.40
C LEU A 150 11.75 -3.69 -16.17
N ARG A 151 12.47 -2.57 -16.17
CA ARG A 151 13.24 -2.12 -15.00
C ARG A 151 12.42 -1.19 -14.10
N ASN A 152 11.35 -0.61 -14.63
CA ASN A 152 10.42 0.20 -13.87
C ASN A 152 9.35 -0.70 -13.24
N ILE A 153 9.30 -0.74 -11.91
CA ILE A 153 8.37 -1.58 -11.13
C ILE A 153 6.90 -1.34 -11.54
N TRP A 154 6.56 -0.09 -11.86
CA TRP A 154 5.22 0.29 -12.29
C TRP A 154 4.85 -0.30 -13.66
N ASN A 155 5.81 -0.32 -14.59
CA ASN A 155 5.63 -0.94 -15.91
C ASN A 155 5.60 -2.47 -15.84
N ILE A 156 6.35 -3.08 -14.92
CA ILE A 156 6.31 -4.53 -14.67
C ILE A 156 4.91 -4.96 -14.19
N MET A 157 4.28 -4.14 -13.34
CA MET A 157 2.92 -4.39 -12.86
C MET A 157 1.90 -4.32 -14.00
N ASP A 158 1.96 -3.26 -14.81
CA ASP A 158 1.13 -3.06 -16.01
C ASP A 158 1.26 -4.24 -16.99
N PHE A 159 2.50 -4.65 -17.29
CA PHE A 159 2.80 -5.83 -18.12
C PHE A 159 2.18 -7.12 -17.56
N PHE A 160 2.27 -7.33 -16.24
CA PHE A 160 1.69 -8.50 -15.61
C PHE A 160 0.17 -8.52 -15.73
N VAL A 161 -0.49 -7.37 -15.52
CA VAL A 161 -1.95 -7.23 -15.67
C VAL A 161 -2.42 -7.53 -17.09
N VAL A 162 -1.66 -7.11 -18.11
CA VAL A 162 -1.98 -7.39 -19.51
C VAL A 162 -1.76 -8.87 -19.85
N VAL A 163 -0.65 -9.46 -19.40
CA VAL A 163 -0.33 -10.87 -19.69
C VAL A 163 -1.34 -11.82 -19.03
N THR A 164 -1.70 -11.59 -17.77
CA THR A 164 -2.69 -12.42 -17.06
C THR A 164 -4.10 -12.24 -17.61
N GLY A 165 -4.46 -11.04 -18.06
CA GLY A 165 -5.78 -10.76 -18.66
C GLY A 165 -5.95 -11.28 -20.09
N SER A 166 -4.86 -11.50 -20.83
CA SER A 166 -4.95 -11.94 -22.23
C SER A 166 -5.60 -13.33 -22.38
N PRO A 167 -6.33 -13.62 -23.47
CA PRO A 167 -6.97 -14.93 -23.69
C PRO A 167 -6.00 -16.12 -23.60
N GLY A 168 -4.73 -15.93 -23.96
CA GLY A 168 -3.67 -16.93 -23.81
C GLY A 168 -3.21 -17.15 -22.36
N GLY A 169 -3.27 -16.13 -21.50
CA GLY A 169 -3.05 -16.25 -20.05
C GLY A 169 -4.22 -16.92 -19.34
N ALA A 170 -5.45 -16.60 -19.77
CA ALA A 170 -6.67 -17.25 -19.30
C ALA A 170 -6.65 -18.75 -19.62
N GLN A 171 -6.15 -19.16 -20.79
CA GLN A 171 -6.04 -20.58 -21.19
C GLN A 171 -5.06 -21.38 -20.32
N VAL A 172 -3.95 -20.79 -19.88
CA VAL A 172 -2.97 -21.45 -18.98
C VAL A 172 -3.50 -21.58 -17.54
N TYR A 173 -4.34 -20.64 -17.09
CA TYR A 173 -4.96 -20.72 -15.76
C TYR A 173 -6.22 -21.59 -15.71
N HIS A 174 -6.97 -21.70 -16.82
CA HIS A 174 -8.20 -22.50 -16.92
C HIS A 174 -8.01 -23.98 -16.60
N GLN A 175 -6.76 -24.48 -16.69
CA GLN A 175 -6.42 -25.87 -16.42
C GLN A 175 -6.04 -26.15 -14.96
N SER A 176 -5.86 -25.13 -14.11
CA SER A 176 -5.36 -25.30 -12.73
C SER A 176 -6.30 -24.81 -11.62
N HIS A 177 -7.03 -23.71 -11.81
CA HIS A 177 -7.95 -23.17 -10.79
C HIS A 177 -9.12 -22.47 -11.50
N GLY A 178 -10.35 -22.92 -11.27
CA GLY A 178 -11.56 -22.50 -12.01
C GLY A 178 -11.77 -20.99 -12.20
N THR A 179 -12.66 -20.67 -13.16
CA THR A 179 -12.95 -19.33 -13.74
C THR A 179 -13.05 -18.15 -12.78
N VAL A 180 -13.53 -18.35 -11.55
CA VAL A 180 -13.73 -17.26 -10.56
C VAL A 180 -12.42 -16.69 -9.98
N ALA A 181 -11.32 -17.45 -10.00
CA ALA A 181 -10.07 -17.04 -9.35
C ALA A 181 -9.21 -16.10 -10.22
N THR A 182 -9.31 -16.21 -11.55
CA THR A 182 -8.57 -15.37 -12.51
C THR A 182 -9.14 -13.96 -12.57
N ASP A 183 -10.47 -13.85 -12.57
CA ASP A 183 -11.20 -12.57 -12.65
C ASP A 183 -10.98 -11.77 -11.36
N TRP A 184 -10.97 -12.45 -10.21
CA TRP A 184 -10.69 -11.85 -8.91
C TRP A 184 -9.25 -11.39 -8.74
N PHE A 185 -8.25 -12.15 -9.22
CA PHE A 185 -6.83 -11.76 -9.13
C PHE A 185 -6.51 -10.54 -10.02
N ALA A 186 -7.06 -10.48 -11.24
CA ALA A 186 -6.85 -9.36 -12.15
C ALA A 186 -7.58 -8.08 -11.68
N GLY A 187 -8.81 -8.20 -11.19
CA GLY A 187 -9.57 -7.08 -10.60
C GLY A 187 -8.93 -6.52 -9.33
N THR A 188 -8.43 -7.40 -8.45
CA THR A 188 -7.78 -6.99 -7.17
C THR A 188 -6.44 -6.29 -7.38
N LEU A 189 -5.70 -6.64 -8.44
CA LEU A 189 -4.43 -5.96 -8.79
C LEU A 189 -4.65 -4.54 -9.33
N ARG A 190 -5.75 -4.28 -10.06
CA ARG A 190 -6.15 -2.93 -10.52
C ARG A 190 -6.64 -2.05 -9.37
N TYR A 191 -7.23 -2.65 -8.34
CA TYR A 191 -7.71 -1.95 -7.13
C TYR A 191 -6.57 -1.39 -6.26
N ARG A 192 -5.31 -1.83 -6.44
CA ARG A 192 -4.20 -1.47 -5.54
C ARG A 192 -3.58 -0.09 -5.79
N ASP A 193 -3.90 0.57 -6.90
CA ASP A 193 -3.43 1.94 -7.13
C ASP A 193 -4.19 2.99 -6.28
N ILE A 194 -5.33 2.61 -5.68
CA ILE A 194 -6.11 3.47 -4.79
C ILE A 194 -6.72 2.59 -3.69
N CYS A 195 -6.06 2.38 -2.54
CA CYS A 195 -6.71 2.41 -1.22
C CYS A 195 -5.83 1.92 -0.06
N HIS A 196 -5.55 2.85 0.83
CA HIS A 196 -5.33 2.66 2.25
C HIS A 196 -6.68 2.42 2.96
N HIS A 197 -7.36 1.28 2.72
CA HIS A 197 -8.63 1.00 3.43
C HIS A 197 -9.10 -0.47 3.44
N ARG A 198 -8.29 -1.42 3.94
CA ARG A 198 -8.77 -2.79 4.21
C ARG A 198 -8.42 -3.28 5.62
N ALA A 199 -8.96 -2.57 6.61
CA ALA A 199 -9.03 -3.07 8.00
C ALA A 199 -10.46 -3.41 8.44
N ARG A 200 -11.49 -3.16 7.62
CA ARG A 200 -12.90 -3.13 8.11
C ARG A 200 -13.80 -4.27 7.66
N VAL A 201 -13.35 -5.14 6.75
CA VAL A 201 -14.22 -6.18 6.15
C VAL A 201 -14.23 -7.48 6.96
N LEU A 202 -13.18 -7.78 7.73
CA LEU A 202 -13.15 -9.00 8.55
C LEU A 202 -14.05 -8.91 9.79
N PHE A 203 -14.32 -7.71 10.30
CA PHE A 203 -15.09 -7.50 11.54
C PHE A 203 -16.61 -7.42 11.30
N GLY A 204 -17.06 -7.06 10.09
CA GLY A 204 -18.49 -6.91 9.79
C GLY A 204 -19.28 -8.22 9.73
N TYR A 205 -18.61 -9.35 9.47
CA TYR A 205 -19.26 -10.67 9.43
C TYR A 205 -19.58 -11.24 10.82
N PHE A 206 -19.04 -10.66 11.90
CA PHE A 206 -19.27 -11.13 13.27
C PHE A 206 -20.47 -10.48 13.96
N ALA A 207 -21.12 -9.51 13.33
CA ALA A 207 -22.35 -8.88 13.82
C ALA A 207 -23.58 -9.51 13.15
N GLN A 208 -23.89 -10.77 13.48
CA GLN A 208 -25.11 -11.43 13.04
C GLN A 208 -26.26 -11.07 14.00
N ASN A 209 -27.39 -10.61 13.46
CA ASN A 209 -28.60 -10.31 14.24
C ASN A 209 -29.11 -11.56 15.00
N GLU A 210 -29.27 -11.43 16.31
CA GLU A 210 -29.50 -12.49 17.31
C GLU A 210 -30.91 -13.10 17.31
N GLY A 211 -31.70 -12.95 16.25
CA GLY A 211 -33.15 -13.21 16.29
C GLY A 211 -33.60 -14.67 16.27
N ASP A 212 -32.96 -15.55 15.49
CA ASP A 212 -33.47 -16.91 15.22
C ASP A 212 -32.36 -17.97 14.99
N LEU A 213 -31.14 -17.75 15.50
CA LEU A 213 -30.03 -18.70 15.30
C LEU A 213 -29.94 -19.73 16.44
N PRO A 214 -29.53 -20.98 16.13
CA PRO A 214 -29.26 -21.98 17.16
C PRO A 214 -28.20 -21.45 18.14
N SER A 215 -28.51 -21.52 19.43
CA SER A 215 -27.66 -21.08 20.53
C SER A 215 -27.01 -22.27 21.25
N PRO A 216 -25.85 -22.07 21.90
CA PRO A 216 -25.24 -23.11 22.71
C PRO A 216 -26.17 -23.51 23.87
N CYS A 217 -26.36 -24.81 24.05
CA CYS A 217 -27.09 -25.41 25.17
C CYS A 217 -26.25 -26.50 25.81
N ASN A 218 -26.43 -26.72 27.12
CA ASN A 218 -25.76 -27.80 27.84
C ASN A 218 -26.63 -29.06 27.93
N THR A 219 -27.88 -28.90 28.38
CA THR A 219 -28.83 -30.00 28.58
C THR A 219 -30.28 -29.53 28.47
N ASP A 220 -31.19 -30.46 28.22
CA ASP A 220 -32.66 -30.25 28.26
C ASP A 220 -33.21 -30.37 29.69
N TYR A 221 -32.45 -30.98 30.62
CA TYR A 221 -32.90 -31.25 31.98
C TYR A 221 -32.18 -30.36 32.99
N LYS A 222 -32.92 -29.38 33.54
CA LYS A 222 -32.40 -28.35 34.46
C LYS A 222 -31.58 -28.86 35.66
N PRO A 223 -31.94 -29.98 36.33
CA PRO A 223 -31.16 -30.50 37.47
C PRO A 223 -29.75 -30.98 37.14
N ASP A 224 -29.50 -31.40 35.89
CA ASP A 224 -28.20 -31.89 35.45
C ASP A 224 -27.28 -30.75 34.97
N ALA A 225 -27.83 -29.55 34.83
CA ALA A 225 -27.15 -28.40 34.29
C ALA A 225 -26.25 -27.72 35.34
N PRO A 226 -24.97 -27.45 35.02
CA PRO A 226 -24.12 -26.62 35.88
C PRO A 226 -24.67 -25.19 36.01
N ALA A 227 -24.46 -24.53 37.15
CA ALA A 227 -25.08 -23.23 37.35
C ALA A 227 -24.58 -22.17 36.35
N GLY A 228 -25.55 -21.50 35.73
CA GLY A 228 -25.29 -20.48 34.71
C GLY A 228 -25.07 -21.02 33.29
N SER A 229 -25.30 -22.30 33.03
CA SER A 229 -25.42 -22.82 31.66
C SER A 229 -26.82 -22.64 31.09
N HIS A 230 -26.93 -22.62 29.76
CA HIS A 230 -28.20 -22.50 29.07
C HIS A 230 -28.91 -23.86 29.02
N VAL A 231 -30.15 -23.87 29.52
CA VAL A 231 -31.03 -25.05 29.55
C VAL A 231 -32.20 -24.78 28.62
N CYS A 232 -32.43 -25.68 27.68
CA CYS A 232 -33.55 -25.57 26.75
C CYS A 232 -34.89 -25.79 27.47
N ASP A 233 -35.90 -24.97 27.16
CA ASP A 233 -37.27 -25.25 27.60
C ASP A 233 -37.83 -26.39 26.76
N ALA A 234 -38.18 -27.50 27.41
CA ALA A 234 -38.67 -28.72 26.79
C ALA A 234 -39.92 -28.52 25.89
N ASN A 235 -40.68 -27.44 26.09
CA ASN A 235 -41.86 -27.13 25.26
C ASN A 235 -41.54 -26.31 24.00
N VAL A 236 -40.36 -25.67 23.93
CA VAL A 236 -40.01 -24.69 22.89
C VAL A 236 -38.76 -25.09 22.11
N SER A 237 -37.79 -25.75 22.74
CA SER A 237 -36.49 -26.05 22.16
C SER A 237 -35.92 -27.37 22.71
N VAL A 238 -35.11 -28.05 21.91
CA VAL A 238 -34.44 -29.31 22.29
C VAL A 238 -32.97 -29.17 21.95
N CYS A 239 -32.11 -29.57 22.88
CA CYS A 239 -30.67 -29.57 22.70
C CYS A 239 -30.26 -30.73 21.78
N ARG A 240 -29.47 -30.40 20.75
CA ARG A 240 -28.99 -31.38 19.76
C ARG A 240 -27.47 -31.36 19.71
N ASP A 241 -26.86 -32.53 19.69
CA ASP A 241 -25.41 -32.69 19.61
C ASP A 241 -24.81 -32.29 18.25
N ASN A 242 -25.65 -32.23 17.20
CA ASN A 242 -25.20 -31.91 15.84
C ASN A 242 -25.32 -30.42 15.53
N TRP A 243 -24.56 -29.60 16.25
CA TRP A 243 -24.38 -28.19 15.95
C TRP A 243 -22.94 -27.89 15.56
N ASP A 244 -22.75 -27.25 14.39
CA ASP A 244 -21.42 -26.87 13.90
C ASP A 244 -20.73 -25.83 14.81
N GLY A 245 -21.48 -25.17 15.69
CA GLY A 245 -21.00 -24.18 16.65
C GLY A 245 -21.30 -22.72 16.24
N PRO A 246 -20.95 -21.75 17.10
CA PRO A 246 -21.23 -20.34 16.84
C PRO A 246 -20.48 -19.85 15.60
N ASN A 247 -21.08 -18.89 14.87
CA ASN A 247 -20.55 -18.38 13.60
C ASN A 247 -20.22 -19.48 12.58
N SER A 248 -21.08 -20.50 12.45
CA SER A 248 -20.87 -21.67 11.57
C SER A 248 -19.57 -22.43 11.88
N GLY A 249 -19.22 -22.57 13.16
CA GLY A 249 -18.06 -23.33 13.63
C GLY A 249 -16.70 -22.63 13.55
N ILE A 250 -16.68 -21.34 13.18
CA ILE A 250 -15.43 -20.55 13.12
C ILE A 250 -14.91 -20.25 14.52
N THR A 251 -15.80 -19.88 15.45
CA THR A 251 -15.46 -19.56 16.83
C THR A 251 -15.54 -20.84 17.67
N SER A 252 -14.48 -21.63 17.62
CA SER A 252 -14.37 -22.93 18.29
C SER A 252 -12.98 -23.13 18.92
N PHE A 253 -12.92 -24.01 19.92
CA PHE A 253 -11.67 -24.39 20.62
C PHE A 253 -11.18 -25.80 20.26
N ASP A 254 -11.80 -26.46 19.27
CA ASP A 254 -11.53 -27.86 18.93
C ASP A 254 -10.17 -28.07 18.27
N ASN A 255 -9.69 -27.07 17.52
CA ASN A 255 -8.42 -27.11 16.81
C ASN A 255 -7.56 -25.92 17.20
N ILE A 256 -6.24 -26.10 17.24
CA ILE A 256 -5.28 -25.04 17.58
C ILE A 256 -5.42 -23.79 16.69
N GLY A 257 -5.77 -23.96 15.41
CA GLY A 257 -5.94 -22.85 14.47
C GLY A 257 -7.18 -22.01 14.74
N PHE A 258 -8.33 -22.65 14.96
CA PHE A 258 -9.58 -21.95 15.30
C PHE A 258 -9.52 -21.37 16.72
N ALA A 259 -8.88 -22.06 17.67
CA ALA A 259 -8.61 -21.55 19.01
C ALA A 259 -7.76 -20.27 18.95
N MET A 260 -6.69 -20.25 18.14
CA MET A 260 -5.85 -19.06 17.96
C MET A 260 -6.63 -17.90 17.34
N LEU A 261 -7.49 -18.16 16.36
CA LEU A 261 -8.33 -17.13 15.73
C LEU A 261 -9.33 -16.54 16.74
N THR A 262 -9.96 -17.38 17.54
CA THR A 262 -10.91 -16.98 18.59
C THR A 262 -10.20 -16.18 19.70
N VAL A 263 -8.98 -16.60 20.11
CA VAL A 263 -8.15 -15.84 21.06
C VAL A 263 -7.71 -14.50 20.49
N PHE A 264 -7.30 -14.46 19.22
CA PHE A 264 -6.94 -13.22 18.54
C PHE A 264 -8.13 -12.24 18.52
N GLN A 265 -9.33 -12.72 18.16
CA GLN A 265 -10.56 -11.94 18.22
C GLN A 265 -10.81 -11.37 19.62
N CYS A 266 -10.66 -12.19 20.68
CA CYS A 266 -10.76 -11.73 22.06
C CYS A 266 -9.74 -10.61 22.38
N ILE A 267 -8.47 -10.77 22.01
CA ILE A 267 -7.41 -9.77 22.28
C ILE A 267 -7.69 -8.42 21.59
N THR A 268 -8.38 -8.43 20.44
CA THR A 268 -8.77 -7.20 19.74
C THR A 268 -9.91 -6.41 20.41
N MET A 269 -10.47 -6.92 21.51
CA MET A 269 -11.63 -6.34 22.23
C MET A 269 -12.93 -6.27 21.43
N GLU A 270 -13.05 -7.01 20.32
CA GLU A 270 -14.25 -7.05 19.48
C GLU A 270 -14.96 -8.40 19.64
N GLY A 271 -16.23 -8.39 20.07
CA GLY A 271 -17.05 -9.61 20.19
C GLY A 271 -16.62 -10.61 21.27
N TRP A 272 -15.72 -10.23 22.19
CA TRP A 272 -15.21 -11.13 23.25
C TRP A 272 -16.26 -11.50 24.30
N THR A 273 -17.21 -10.61 24.57
CA THR A 273 -18.32 -10.86 25.51
C THR A 273 -19.25 -11.94 24.99
N ALA A 274 -19.54 -11.95 23.68
CA ALA A 274 -20.35 -13.00 23.05
C ALA A 274 -19.69 -14.37 23.18
N ILE A 275 -18.36 -14.44 22.97
CA ILE A 275 -17.60 -15.69 23.14
C ILE A 275 -17.63 -16.17 24.60
N LEU A 276 -17.51 -15.25 25.56
CA LEU A 276 -17.67 -15.57 26.99
C LEU A 276 -19.06 -16.11 27.30
N TYR A 277 -20.12 -15.48 26.78
CA TYR A 277 -21.50 -15.92 26.99
C TYR A 277 -21.78 -17.28 26.36
N TRP A 278 -21.34 -17.53 25.13
CA TRP A 278 -21.44 -18.85 24.51
C TRP A 278 -20.71 -19.94 25.30
N THR A 279 -19.57 -19.61 25.92
CA THR A 279 -18.83 -20.53 26.79
C THR A 279 -19.58 -20.78 28.11
N ASN A 280 -20.19 -19.73 28.70
CA ASN A 280 -21.02 -19.85 29.90
C ASN A 280 -22.25 -20.71 29.64
N ASP A 281 -22.92 -20.50 28.52
CA ASP A 281 -24.11 -21.24 28.12
C ASP A 281 -23.80 -22.73 27.88
N ALA A 282 -22.61 -23.05 27.38
CA ALA A 282 -22.17 -24.43 27.15
C ALA A 282 -21.60 -25.13 28.40
N LEU A 283 -20.76 -24.48 29.22
CA LEU A 283 -20.00 -25.12 30.31
C LEU A 283 -20.42 -24.67 31.73
N GLY A 284 -21.21 -23.61 31.85
CA GLY A 284 -21.56 -22.96 33.12
C GLY A 284 -20.64 -21.78 33.47
N SER A 285 -21.09 -20.89 34.35
CA SER A 285 -20.47 -19.56 34.56
C SER A 285 -19.29 -19.55 35.56
N TYR A 286 -19.10 -20.63 36.33
CA TYR A 286 -18.22 -20.63 37.51
C TYR A 286 -16.75 -20.27 37.25
N PHE A 287 -16.14 -20.81 36.19
CA PHE A 287 -14.68 -20.71 35.98
C PHE A 287 -14.28 -19.97 34.70
N ASN A 288 -15.21 -19.72 33.78
CA ASN A 288 -14.88 -19.14 32.47
C ASN A 288 -14.26 -17.74 32.58
N TRP A 289 -14.75 -16.90 33.50
CA TRP A 289 -14.22 -15.56 33.73
C TRP A 289 -12.74 -15.56 34.15
N VAL A 290 -12.25 -16.62 34.81
CA VAL A 290 -10.85 -16.76 35.22
C VAL A 290 -9.91 -16.88 34.03
N TYR A 291 -10.38 -17.43 32.90
CA TYR A 291 -9.63 -17.48 31.66
C TYR A 291 -9.74 -16.17 30.87
N PHE A 292 -10.96 -15.68 30.65
CA PHE A 292 -11.18 -14.54 29.76
C PHE A 292 -10.71 -13.20 30.34
N ILE A 293 -10.92 -12.92 31.63
CA ILE A 293 -10.58 -11.61 32.21
C ILE A 293 -9.06 -11.35 32.18
N PRO A 294 -8.18 -12.27 32.64
CA PRO A 294 -6.74 -12.07 32.53
C PRO A 294 -6.26 -12.02 31.07
N LEU A 295 -6.85 -12.82 30.17
CA LEU A 295 -6.53 -12.81 28.75
C LEU A 295 -6.76 -11.42 28.14
N ILE A 296 -7.90 -10.80 28.42
CA ILE A 296 -8.23 -9.45 27.91
C ILE A 296 -7.33 -8.40 28.53
N VAL A 297 -7.13 -8.43 29.86
CA VAL A 297 -6.29 -7.42 30.55
C VAL A 297 -4.85 -7.48 30.07
N LEU A 298 -4.23 -8.66 30.03
CA LEU A 298 -2.84 -8.81 29.60
C LEU A 298 -2.68 -8.62 28.09
N GLY A 299 -3.58 -9.20 27.29
CA GLY A 299 -3.53 -9.12 25.84
C GLY A 299 -3.71 -7.69 25.31
N SER A 300 -4.68 -6.96 25.86
CA SER A 300 -4.93 -5.58 25.43
C SER A 300 -3.85 -4.60 25.90
N PHE A 301 -3.36 -4.74 27.13
CA PHE A 301 -2.25 -3.93 27.62
C PHE A 301 -1.02 -4.11 26.73
N PHE A 302 -0.70 -5.35 26.37
CA PHE A 302 0.40 -5.65 25.46
C PHE A 302 0.19 -5.06 24.06
N MET A 303 -0.98 -5.25 23.45
CA MET A 303 -1.28 -4.74 22.11
C MET A 303 -1.25 -3.21 22.05
N LEU A 304 -1.87 -2.52 23.02
CA LEU A 304 -1.86 -1.05 23.08
C LEU A 304 -0.45 -0.51 23.27
N ASN A 305 0.36 -1.11 24.15
CA ASN A 305 1.73 -0.67 24.37
C ASN A 305 2.62 -0.89 23.14
N LEU A 306 2.43 -1.98 22.39
CA LEU A 306 3.15 -2.21 21.14
C LEU A 306 2.78 -1.16 20.09
N VAL A 307 1.49 -0.90 19.90
CA VAL A 307 1.00 0.11 18.95
C VAL A 307 1.51 1.50 19.31
N LEU A 308 1.39 1.90 20.58
CA LEU A 308 1.90 3.18 21.06
C LEU A 308 3.43 3.29 20.92
N GLY A 309 4.17 2.20 21.18
CA GLY A 309 5.63 2.16 21.02
C GLY A 309 6.06 2.40 19.57
N VAL A 310 5.42 1.72 18.62
CA VAL A 310 5.71 1.88 17.18
C VAL A 310 5.30 3.26 16.68
N LEU A 311 4.09 3.72 17.03
CA LEU A 311 3.61 5.05 16.63
C LEU A 311 4.49 6.16 17.21
N SER A 312 4.89 6.05 18.47
CA SER A 312 5.80 7.01 19.11
C SER A 312 7.17 7.05 18.42
N GLY A 313 7.71 5.89 18.04
CA GLY A 313 8.96 5.79 17.29
C GLY A 313 8.88 6.47 15.92
N GLU A 314 7.83 6.19 15.15
CA GLU A 314 7.63 6.79 13.83
C GLU A 314 7.33 8.29 13.92
N PHE A 315 6.49 8.73 14.87
CA PHE A 315 6.22 10.16 15.08
C PHE A 315 7.46 10.92 15.54
N SER A 316 8.29 10.34 16.40
CA SER A 316 9.56 10.93 16.82
C SER A 316 10.53 11.09 15.64
N ASN A 317 10.65 10.05 14.80
CA ASN A 317 11.46 10.11 13.59
C ASN A 317 10.98 11.18 12.60
N GLU A 318 9.67 11.26 12.35
CA GLU A 318 9.12 12.25 11.42
C GLU A 318 9.23 13.67 11.98
N ARG A 319 8.97 13.87 13.28
CA ARG A 319 9.19 15.15 13.95
C ARG A 319 10.64 15.61 13.81
N THR A 320 11.61 14.72 14.02
CA THR A 320 13.04 15.02 13.86
C THR A 320 13.39 15.40 12.42
N ARG A 321 12.71 14.82 11.41
CA ARG A 321 12.90 15.19 9.99
C ARG A 321 12.33 16.58 9.69
N VAL A 322 11.15 16.89 10.21
CA VAL A 322 10.50 18.21 10.04
C VAL A 322 11.29 19.31 10.74
N GLU A 323 11.77 19.07 11.96
CA GLU A 323 12.62 20.00 12.71
C GLU A 323 13.95 20.28 11.98
N ARG A 324 14.61 19.25 11.42
CA ARG A 324 15.81 19.44 10.58
C ARG A 324 15.54 20.29 9.34
N ARG A 325 14.43 20.06 8.64
CA ARG A 325 14.05 20.83 7.45
C ARG A 325 13.76 22.30 7.78
N THR A 326 13.03 22.55 8.87
CA THR A 326 12.70 23.90 9.31
C THR A 326 13.93 24.65 9.84
N ALA A 327 14.79 23.98 10.61
CA ALA A 327 16.07 24.52 11.06
C ALA A 327 16.99 24.87 9.88
N TYR A 328 17.09 24.00 8.87
CA TYR A 328 17.85 24.26 7.65
C TYR A 328 17.32 25.50 6.90
N ARG A 329 16.01 25.62 6.70
CA ARG A 329 15.39 26.80 6.06
C ARG A 329 15.71 28.09 6.83
N LYS A 330 15.56 28.08 8.16
CA LYS A 330 15.89 29.24 9.03
C LYS A 330 17.37 29.60 8.96
N ALA A 331 18.27 28.61 9.03
CA ALA A 331 19.71 28.80 8.93
C ALA A 331 20.12 29.39 7.58
N ARG A 332 19.52 28.90 6.48
CA ARG A 332 19.77 29.42 5.12
C ARG A 332 19.33 30.87 4.99
N THR A 333 18.12 31.22 5.43
CA THR A 333 17.62 32.60 5.38
C THR A 333 18.49 33.53 6.23
N LYS A 334 18.90 33.10 7.44
CA LYS A 334 19.80 33.88 8.29
C LYS A 334 21.17 34.09 7.63
N LYS A 335 21.77 33.04 7.06
CA LYS A 335 23.06 33.14 6.35
C LYS A 335 22.99 34.07 5.14
N LEU A 336 21.90 33.97 4.36
CA LEU A 336 21.67 34.85 3.21
C LEU A 336 21.55 36.31 3.66
N PHE A 337 20.71 36.58 4.67
CA PHE A 337 20.53 37.90 5.24
C PHE A 337 21.84 38.47 5.79
N THR A 338 22.59 37.71 6.60
CA THR A 338 23.88 38.16 7.15
C THR A 338 24.90 38.46 6.07
N THR A 339 24.97 37.64 5.01
CA THR A 339 25.90 37.88 3.89
C THR A 339 25.54 39.13 3.12
N ALA A 340 24.24 39.31 2.81
CA ALA A 340 23.74 40.50 2.15
C ALA A 340 23.99 41.76 3.01
N PHE A 341 23.62 41.71 4.30
CA PHE A 341 23.80 42.80 5.25
C PHE A 341 25.26 43.23 5.40
N ASN A 342 26.19 42.28 5.56
CA ASN A 342 27.62 42.57 5.63
C ASN A 342 28.17 43.17 4.33
N SER A 343 27.65 42.76 3.18
CA SER A 343 27.99 43.39 1.89
C SER A 343 27.53 44.85 1.89
N TYR A 344 26.26 45.13 2.22
CA TYR A 344 25.74 46.51 2.30
C TYR A 344 26.54 47.40 3.26
N LEU A 345 26.90 46.89 4.44
CA LEU A 345 27.75 47.64 5.40
C LEU A 345 29.12 48.00 4.83
N LYS A 346 29.75 47.11 4.05
CA LYS A 346 31.01 47.43 3.37
C LYS A 346 30.84 48.55 2.35
N TRP A 347 29.76 48.52 1.57
CA TRP A 347 29.48 49.59 0.60
C TRP A 347 29.26 50.94 1.29
N ILE A 348 28.52 50.98 2.40
CA ILE A 348 28.26 52.20 3.18
C ILE A 348 29.56 52.74 3.78
N THR A 349 30.33 51.90 4.46
CA THR A 349 31.60 52.32 5.09
C THR A 349 32.62 52.80 4.06
N GLN A 350 32.67 52.16 2.89
CA GLN A 350 33.50 52.62 1.78
C GLN A 350 33.06 54.00 1.27
N ALA A 351 31.76 54.22 1.06
CA ALA A 351 31.23 55.50 0.60
C ALA A 351 31.51 56.63 1.61
N GLU A 352 31.33 56.40 2.91
CA GLU A 352 31.66 57.37 3.96
C GLU A 352 33.16 57.72 3.97
N SER A 353 34.03 56.74 3.76
CA SER A 353 35.48 56.96 3.71
C SER A 353 35.89 57.86 2.52
N LEU A 354 35.24 57.67 1.36
CA LEU A 354 35.47 58.48 0.17
C LEU A 354 34.95 59.91 0.37
N LEU A 355 33.75 60.07 0.95
CA LEU A 355 33.20 61.39 1.30
C LEU A 355 34.09 62.15 2.29
N ARG A 356 34.68 61.47 3.30
CA ARG A 356 35.66 62.10 4.21
C ARG A 356 36.93 62.54 3.47
N LYS A 357 37.44 61.73 2.55
CA LYS A 357 38.61 62.10 1.73
C LYS A 357 38.31 63.32 0.85
N GLU A 358 37.15 63.34 0.22
CA GLU A 358 36.71 64.49 -0.61
C GLU A 358 36.57 65.77 0.22
N LYS A 359 35.98 65.67 1.43
CA LYS A 359 35.91 66.81 2.37
C LYS A 359 37.31 67.30 2.78
N LYS A 360 38.23 66.40 3.12
CA LYS A 360 39.63 66.77 3.45
C LYS A 360 40.34 67.43 2.27
N TRP A 361 40.18 66.88 1.07
CA TRP A 361 40.76 67.44 -0.15
C TRP A 361 40.25 68.87 -0.42
N LYS A 362 38.93 69.10 -0.34
CA LYS A 362 38.33 70.44 -0.51
C LYS A 362 38.78 71.47 0.53
N ILE A 363 39.11 71.05 1.75
CA ILE A 363 39.64 71.93 2.80
C ILE A 363 41.12 72.25 2.52
N GLY A 364 41.91 71.24 2.15
CA GLY A 364 43.33 71.41 1.82
C GLY A 364 43.61 72.16 0.51
N SER A 365 42.65 72.22 -0.42
CA SER A 365 42.73 73.00 -1.66
C SER A 365 42.24 74.45 -1.52
N ARG A 366 41.77 74.85 -0.33
CA ARG A 366 41.24 76.19 -0.03
C ARG A 366 42.22 77.04 0.80
N PHE A 367 43.36 76.45 1.19
CA PHE A 367 44.59 77.10 1.63
C PHE A 367 45.62 76.95 0.53
#